data_AF-A0A8D8GKL0-F1
#
_entry.id   AF-A0A8D8GKL0-F1
#
_cell.length_a   1.000
_cell.length_b   1.000
_cell.length_c   1.000
_cell.angle_alpha   90.00
_cell.angle_beta   90.00
_cell.angle_gamma   90.00
#
_symmetry.space_group_name_H-M   'P 1'
#
loop_
_entity.id
_entity.type
_entity.pdbx_description
1 polymer ?
#
loop_
_entity_poly.entity_id
_entity_poly.type
_entity_poly.pdbx_seq_one_letter_code
_entity_poly.pdbx_strand_id
1 'polypeptide(L)'
;MVIAVGFCLRVARQFSTTSSKMPALNAMIPGIYKHSRCRNNVYPRCDVRRYPVPDESVFWSQPYPDYQPPVYESDVLAGKDWADLDVDDPNFKVRWNQLDGKVSRVSFIGEYEVRDGYPMNLFGRTGLRGRGLLGRWGPNHAADPVVTKWKRDAAGEPVVNETTGRRILQMCAIERHDCG
;
A
#
# COMPACT_ATOMS: atom_id res chain seq x y z
N MET A 1 -7.27 2.13 -12.58
CA MET A 1 -6.10 1.40 -13.11
C MET A 1 -4.90 1.65 -12.20
N VAL A 2 -4.16 0.60 -11.84
CA VAL A 2 -3.60 0.41 -10.49
C VAL A 2 -2.15 0.86 -10.32
N ILE A 3 -1.91 1.81 -9.42
CA ILE A 3 -0.77 1.64 -8.50
C ILE A 3 -1.36 1.60 -7.11
N ALA A 4 -1.37 0.41 -6.54
CA ALA A 4 -1.80 0.18 -5.18
C ALA A 4 -0.93 0.99 -4.22
N VAL A 5 -1.59 1.54 -3.21
CA VAL A 5 -0.92 2.01 -2.01
C VAL A 5 -0.41 0.75 -1.31
N GLY A 6 0.91 0.52 -1.33
CA GLY A 6 1.49 -0.48 -0.45
C GLY A 6 1.19 -0.06 0.98
N PHE A 7 0.28 -0.77 1.65
CA PHE A 7 0.11 -0.65 3.09
C PHE A 7 0.28 -2.01 3.74
N CYS A 8 1.22 -2.02 4.67
CA CYS A 8 1.50 -3.08 5.58
C CYS A 8 0.36 -3.23 6.59
N LEU A 9 -0.10 -4.46 6.77
CA LEU A 9 -0.83 -4.83 7.98
C LEU A 9 0.16 -5.05 9.12
N ARG A 10 -0.01 -4.27 10.19
CA ARG A 10 0.62 -4.53 11.49
C ARG A 10 -0.03 -5.78 12.11
N VAL A 11 0.61 -6.93 12.01
CA VAL A 11 0.26 -8.09 12.85
C VAL A 11 1.09 -8.00 14.14
N ALA A 12 0.57 -7.29 15.13
CA ALA A 12 1.06 -7.42 16.50
C ALA A 12 0.29 -8.56 17.17
N ARG A 13 0.93 -9.73 17.34
CA ARG A 13 0.44 -10.72 18.31
C ARG A 13 0.78 -10.21 19.71
N GLN A 14 -0.13 -9.47 20.33
CA GLN A 14 -0.11 -9.24 21.77
C GLN A 14 -1.34 -9.92 22.38
N PHE A 15 -1.11 -10.98 23.15
CA PHE A 15 -2.04 -11.41 24.17
C PHE A 15 -2.05 -10.35 25.27
N SER A 16 -3.02 -9.44 25.22
CA SER A 16 -3.40 -8.60 26.35
C SER A 16 -4.87 -8.22 26.18
N THR A 17 -5.72 -8.80 27.01
CA THR A 17 -7.15 -8.52 27.09
C THR A 17 -7.39 -7.14 27.68
N THR A 18 -7.23 -6.10 26.88
CA THR A 18 -7.84 -4.79 27.15
C THR A 18 -8.29 -4.18 25.83
N SER A 19 -9.62 -4.09 25.69
CA SER A 19 -10.31 -3.44 24.56
C SER A 19 -9.94 -1.96 24.50
N SER A 20 -8.86 -1.65 23.80
CA SER A 20 -8.58 -0.31 23.30
C SER A 20 -8.73 -0.35 21.78
N LYS A 21 -9.79 0.32 21.29
CA LYS A 21 -10.07 0.50 19.87
C LYS A 21 -8.81 1.06 19.20
N MET A 22 -8.21 0.32 18.28
CA MET A 22 -7.07 0.79 17.49
C MET A 22 -7.49 2.02 16.66
N PRO A 23 -6.93 3.23 16.91
CA PRO A 23 -7.34 4.43 16.19
C PRO A 23 -6.76 4.52 14.77
N ALA A 24 -5.76 3.70 14.43
CA ALA A 24 -5.05 3.80 13.15
C ALA A 24 -5.85 3.32 11.93
N LEU A 25 -6.85 2.45 12.11
CA LEU A 25 -7.72 2.00 11.03
C LEU A 25 -8.72 3.10 10.58
N ASN A 26 -8.97 4.13 11.40
CA ASN A 26 -9.94 5.18 11.12
C ASN A 26 -9.40 6.33 10.24
N ALA A 27 -8.13 6.31 9.82
CA ALA A 27 -7.52 7.45 9.11
C ALA A 27 -7.53 7.32 7.57
N MET A 28 -7.76 6.13 7.03
CA MET A 28 -7.72 5.87 5.58
C MET A 28 -9.04 5.33 5.06
N ILE A 29 -10.02 6.22 5.00
CA ILE A 29 -11.35 5.94 4.46
C ILE A 29 -11.37 6.32 2.97
N PRO A 30 -11.69 5.38 2.06
CA PRO A 30 -11.94 5.69 0.65
C PRO A 30 -12.95 6.82 0.48
N GLY A 31 -12.66 7.79 -0.40
CA GLY A 31 -13.51 8.97 -0.60
C GLY A 31 -13.31 10.12 0.42
N ILE A 32 -12.46 9.94 1.43
CA ILE A 32 -12.07 11.00 2.37
C ILE A 32 -10.55 11.23 2.33
N TYR A 33 -9.78 10.14 2.41
CA TYR A 33 -8.32 10.21 2.41
C TYR A 33 -7.76 10.39 0.99
N LYS A 34 -7.00 11.47 0.77
CA LYS A 34 -6.31 11.74 -0.50
C LYS A 34 -4.84 11.35 -0.39
N HIS A 35 -4.40 10.35 -1.15
CA HIS A 35 -3.00 9.95 -1.18
C HIS A 35 -2.15 11.01 -1.89
N SER A 36 -1.08 11.50 -1.26
CA SER A 36 -0.11 12.39 -1.90
C SER A 36 1.00 11.60 -2.61
N ARG A 37 1.57 10.60 -1.93
CA ARG A 37 2.70 9.79 -2.42
C ARG A 37 2.43 8.95 -3.67
N CYS A 38 1.17 8.72 -4.01
CA CYS A 38 0.79 7.99 -5.23
C CYS A 38 0.49 8.92 -6.41
N ARG A 39 0.65 10.25 -6.25
CA ARG A 39 0.43 11.28 -7.29
C ARG A 39 1.68 12.11 -7.60
N ASN A 40 2.86 11.62 -7.20
CA ASN A 40 4.14 12.27 -7.48
C ASN A 40 4.33 12.42 -9.00
N ASN A 41 5.04 13.46 -9.44
CA ASN A 41 5.20 13.75 -10.86
C ASN A 41 5.82 12.58 -11.66
N VAL A 42 6.86 11.94 -11.12
CA VAL A 42 7.60 10.85 -11.77
C VAL A 42 7.39 9.54 -11.00
N TYR A 43 7.13 8.45 -11.71
CA TYR A 43 7.00 7.12 -11.10
C TYR A 43 8.37 6.62 -10.62
N PRO A 44 8.47 5.98 -9.44
CA PRO A 44 9.76 5.59 -8.87
C PRO A 44 10.61 4.71 -9.81
N ARG A 45 11.92 4.99 -9.84
CA ARG A 45 12.94 4.21 -10.57
C ARG A 45 12.73 4.15 -12.09
N CYS A 46 12.07 5.15 -12.68
CA CYS A 46 11.95 5.32 -14.12
C CYS A 46 11.68 6.79 -14.46
N ASP A 47 11.64 7.12 -15.75
CA ASP A 47 11.35 8.49 -16.25
C ASP A 47 9.87 8.70 -16.63
N VAL A 48 9.01 7.74 -16.31
CA VAL A 48 7.59 7.83 -16.65
C VAL A 48 6.90 8.88 -15.80
N ARG A 49 6.31 9.88 -16.47
CA ARG A 49 5.54 10.93 -15.85
C ARG A 49 4.08 10.53 -15.68
N ARG A 50 3.52 10.88 -14.54
CA ARG A 50 2.10 10.70 -14.27
C ARG A 50 1.30 11.83 -14.89
N TYR A 51 0.07 11.51 -15.28
CA TYR A 51 -0.93 12.52 -15.60
C TYR A 51 -1.29 13.31 -14.34
N PRO A 52 -1.40 14.65 -14.40
CA PRO A 52 -1.74 15.45 -13.24
C PRO A 52 -3.08 15.01 -12.62
N VAL A 53 -3.09 14.89 -11.29
CA VAL A 53 -4.33 14.63 -10.55
C VAL A 53 -4.43 15.65 -9.42
N PRO A 54 -5.16 16.76 -9.63
CA PRO A 54 -5.47 17.72 -8.57
C PRO A 54 -6.26 17.08 -7.42
N ASP A 55 -6.23 17.71 -6.25
CA ASP A 55 -6.86 17.21 -5.03
C ASP A 55 -8.37 17.04 -5.15
N GLU A 56 -9.02 17.91 -5.92
CA GLU A 56 -10.44 17.90 -6.25
C GLU A 56 -10.83 16.73 -7.17
N SER A 57 -9.89 16.16 -7.91
CA SER A 57 -10.14 15.12 -8.91
C SER A 57 -9.62 13.73 -8.51
N VAL A 58 -9.13 13.57 -7.27
CA VAL A 58 -8.57 12.29 -6.78
C VAL A 58 -9.63 11.20 -6.82
N PHE A 59 -10.82 11.42 -6.25
CA PHE A 59 -11.81 10.37 -6.09
C PHE A 59 -12.51 10.04 -7.40
N TRP A 60 -12.73 8.74 -7.66
CA TRP A 60 -13.40 8.27 -8.89
C TRP A 60 -14.81 8.83 -9.08
N SER A 61 -15.49 9.17 -7.98
CA SER A 61 -16.82 9.80 -7.99
C SER A 61 -16.81 11.22 -8.58
N GLN A 62 -15.66 11.90 -8.57
CA GLN A 62 -15.52 13.23 -9.15
C GLN A 62 -15.32 13.12 -10.66
N PRO A 63 -16.02 13.95 -11.45
CA PRO A 63 -15.81 13.98 -12.89
C PRO A 63 -14.39 14.47 -13.19
N TYR A 64 -13.74 13.81 -14.14
CA TYR A 64 -12.49 14.28 -14.71
C TYR A 64 -12.44 13.84 -16.18
N PRO A 65 -13.20 14.50 -17.07
CA PRO A 65 -13.45 14.02 -18.44
C PRO A 65 -12.17 13.81 -19.26
N ASP A 66 -11.22 14.73 -19.14
CA ASP A 66 -9.96 14.68 -19.88
C ASP A 66 -8.89 13.80 -19.21
N TYR A 67 -9.25 12.99 -18.20
CA TYR A 67 -8.30 12.15 -17.48
C TYR A 67 -7.78 11.02 -18.37
N GLN A 68 -6.57 11.21 -18.91
CA GLN A 68 -5.90 10.28 -19.82
C GLN A 68 -4.52 9.86 -19.29
N PRO A 69 -4.48 9.12 -18.17
CA PRO A 69 -3.24 8.61 -17.61
C PRO A 69 -2.49 7.68 -18.57
N PRO A 70 -1.16 7.85 -18.74
CA PRO A 70 -0.37 6.93 -19.54
C PRO A 70 -0.30 5.55 -18.87
N VAL A 71 -0.13 4.51 -19.68
CA VAL A 71 0.05 3.12 -19.24
C VAL A 71 1.53 2.87 -19.02
N TYR A 72 1.87 2.25 -17.88
CA TYR A 72 3.22 1.80 -17.60
C TYR A 72 3.24 0.44 -16.92
N GLU A 73 3.99 -0.46 -17.53
CA GLU A 73 4.35 -1.79 -17.05
C GLU A 73 5.87 -1.85 -17.08
N SER A 74 6.50 -2.20 -15.96
CA SER A 74 7.96 -2.27 -15.92
C SER A 74 8.44 -3.60 -16.49
N ASP A 75 9.51 -3.56 -17.29
CA ASP A 75 10.11 -4.75 -17.92
C ASP A 75 10.55 -5.81 -16.91
N VAL A 76 10.82 -5.42 -15.66
CA VAL A 76 11.15 -6.34 -14.56
C VAL A 76 10.05 -7.36 -14.28
N LEU A 77 8.80 -7.07 -14.65
CA LEU A 77 7.65 -7.96 -14.46
C LEU A 77 7.62 -9.10 -15.48
N ALA A 78 8.23 -8.92 -16.65
CA ALA A 78 8.13 -9.88 -17.75
C ALA A 78 8.73 -11.24 -17.38
N GLY A 79 7.92 -12.30 -17.54
CA GLY A 79 8.34 -13.69 -17.33
C GLY A 79 8.66 -14.05 -15.87
N LYS A 80 8.14 -13.30 -14.89
CA LYS A 80 8.36 -13.60 -13.46
C LYS A 80 7.17 -14.35 -12.86
N ASP A 81 7.45 -15.45 -12.15
CA ASP A 81 6.41 -16.24 -11.45
C ASP A 81 5.65 -15.45 -10.37
N TRP A 82 6.29 -14.41 -9.82
CA TRP A 82 5.68 -13.53 -8.84
C TRP A 82 4.85 -12.39 -9.44
N ALA A 83 4.91 -12.19 -10.76
CA ALA A 83 4.10 -11.22 -11.46
C ALA A 83 2.86 -11.89 -12.07
N ASP A 84 1.76 -11.15 -12.15
CA ASP A 84 0.59 -11.57 -12.90
C ASP A 84 0.86 -11.50 -14.41
N LEU A 85 0.05 -12.18 -15.20
CA LEU A 85 -0.04 -11.90 -16.63
C LEU A 85 -0.83 -10.59 -16.87
N ASP A 86 -0.91 -10.16 -18.12
CA ASP A 86 -1.83 -9.08 -18.48
C ASP A 86 -3.29 -9.51 -18.23
N VAL A 87 -4.17 -8.54 -17.96
CA VAL A 87 -5.61 -8.79 -17.75
C VAL A 87 -6.24 -9.39 -19.01
N ASP A 88 -5.76 -8.99 -20.19
CA ASP A 88 -6.29 -9.45 -21.47
C ASP A 88 -5.69 -10.80 -21.92
N ASP A 89 -4.76 -11.39 -21.14
CA ASP A 89 -4.19 -12.71 -21.45
C ASP A 89 -5.21 -13.82 -21.20
N PRO A 90 -5.51 -14.70 -22.18
CA PRO A 90 -6.52 -15.76 -22.03
C PRO A 90 -6.18 -16.81 -20.97
N ASN A 91 -4.91 -16.93 -20.58
CA ASN A 91 -4.47 -17.82 -19.51
C ASN A 91 -4.62 -17.20 -18.12
N PHE A 92 -4.86 -15.89 -18.04
CA PHE A 92 -5.02 -15.17 -16.79
C PHE A 92 -6.45 -15.22 -16.26
N LYS A 93 -6.83 -16.38 -15.71
CA LYS A 93 -8.16 -16.63 -15.12
C LYS A 93 -8.25 -16.09 -13.70
N VAL A 94 -8.28 -14.78 -13.60
CA VAL A 94 -8.23 -14.05 -12.33
C VAL A 94 -9.55 -14.06 -11.58
N ARG A 95 -9.48 -14.13 -10.24
CA ARG A 95 -10.65 -13.99 -9.36
C ARG A 95 -10.49 -12.84 -8.39
N TRP A 96 -11.11 -11.71 -8.73
CA TRP A 96 -11.03 -10.46 -7.96
C TRP A 96 -11.73 -10.53 -6.61
N ASN A 97 -11.29 -9.67 -5.67
CA ASN A 97 -11.84 -9.52 -4.32
C ASN A 97 -11.92 -10.82 -3.49
N GLN A 98 -11.12 -11.85 -3.82
CA GLN A 98 -11.10 -13.12 -3.09
C GLN A 98 -9.71 -13.78 -3.11
N LEU A 99 -9.60 -14.93 -2.45
CA LEU A 99 -8.40 -15.77 -2.54
C LEU A 99 -8.36 -16.48 -3.90
N ASP A 100 -7.32 -16.22 -4.66
CA ASP A 100 -7.12 -16.72 -6.02
C ASP A 100 -5.95 -17.70 -6.07
N GLY A 101 -6.23 -18.98 -5.82
CA GLY A 101 -5.20 -19.99 -5.59
C GLY A 101 -4.31 -19.62 -4.41
N LYS A 102 -3.05 -19.27 -4.69
CA LYS A 102 -2.05 -18.86 -3.69
C LYS A 102 -1.95 -17.32 -3.54
N VAL A 103 -2.68 -16.55 -4.35
CA VAL A 103 -2.63 -15.10 -4.36
C VAL A 103 -3.88 -14.54 -3.68
N SER A 104 -3.72 -13.87 -2.55
CA SER A 104 -4.82 -13.08 -1.97
C SER A 104 -5.04 -11.84 -2.81
N ARG A 105 -6.23 -11.71 -3.40
CA ARG A 105 -6.66 -10.50 -4.11
C ARG A 105 -7.66 -9.68 -3.30
N VAL A 106 -7.86 -10.01 -2.03
CA VAL A 106 -8.72 -9.26 -1.09
C VAL A 106 -7.98 -8.02 -0.61
N SER A 107 -8.65 -6.87 -0.59
CA SER A 107 -8.13 -5.68 0.09
C SER A 107 -8.57 -5.68 1.55
N PHE A 108 -7.69 -5.28 2.46
CA PHE A 108 -8.03 -5.10 3.88
C PHE A 108 -8.90 -3.88 4.18
N ILE A 109 -9.13 -3.02 3.17
CA ILE A 109 -9.96 -1.82 3.29
C ILE A 109 -11.41 -2.10 2.87
N GLY A 110 -11.62 -3.00 1.91
CA GLY A 110 -12.93 -3.29 1.34
C GLY A 110 -12.83 -3.75 -0.11
N GLU A 111 -13.97 -4.13 -0.70
CA GLU A 111 -14.03 -4.56 -2.10
C GLU A 111 -13.72 -3.41 -3.05
N TYR A 112 -12.83 -3.65 -4.01
CA TYR A 112 -12.56 -2.69 -5.08
C TYR A 112 -13.42 -2.96 -6.30
N GLU A 113 -13.80 -1.87 -6.97
CA GLU A 113 -14.44 -1.94 -8.28
C GLU A 113 -13.48 -2.56 -9.30
N VAL A 114 -14.05 -3.37 -10.20
CA VAL A 114 -13.37 -3.87 -11.40
C VAL A 114 -14.03 -3.20 -12.59
N ARG A 115 -13.24 -2.49 -13.40
CA ARG A 115 -13.69 -1.76 -14.58
C ARG A 115 -12.88 -2.20 -15.79
N ASP A 116 -13.58 -2.63 -16.84
CA ASP A 116 -12.97 -3.14 -18.08
C ASP A 116 -11.97 -4.28 -17.81
N GLY A 117 -12.25 -5.13 -16.81
CA GLY A 117 -11.37 -6.22 -16.37
C GLY A 117 -10.26 -5.81 -15.40
N TYR A 118 -10.01 -4.51 -15.22
CA TYR A 118 -8.93 -4.01 -14.35
C TYR A 118 -9.44 -3.62 -12.96
N PRO A 119 -8.71 -3.95 -11.88
CA PRO A 119 -9.03 -3.45 -10.55
C PRO A 119 -8.82 -1.92 -10.46
N MET A 120 -9.69 -1.26 -9.70
CA MET A 120 -9.62 0.18 -9.46
C MET A 120 -9.04 0.46 -8.08
N ASN A 121 -8.15 1.45 -7.97
CA ASN A 121 -7.60 1.85 -6.68
C ASN A 121 -8.70 2.46 -5.81
N LEU A 122 -8.97 1.87 -4.64
CA LEU A 122 -9.99 2.33 -3.69
C LEU A 122 -9.86 3.81 -3.32
N PHE A 123 -8.64 4.32 -3.27
CA PHE A 123 -8.36 5.70 -2.85
C PHE A 123 -8.37 6.72 -4.00
N GLY A 124 -8.61 6.29 -5.24
CA GLY A 124 -8.78 7.20 -6.38
C GLY A 124 -7.70 7.13 -7.46
N ARG A 125 -7.74 8.14 -8.32
CA ARG A 125 -6.85 8.38 -9.46
C ARG A 125 -5.43 8.65 -8.99
N THR A 126 -4.48 7.99 -9.62
CA THR A 126 -3.05 8.13 -9.33
C THR A 126 -2.28 8.83 -10.45
N GLY A 127 -2.91 9.08 -11.60
CA GLY A 127 -2.23 9.63 -12.78
C GLY A 127 -1.46 8.60 -13.60
N LEU A 128 -1.58 7.31 -13.31
CA LEU A 128 -0.95 6.26 -14.11
C LEU A 128 -1.85 5.03 -14.24
N ARG A 129 -1.78 4.39 -15.40
CA ARG A 129 -2.37 3.09 -15.74
C ARG A 129 -1.26 2.02 -15.77
N GLY A 130 -1.63 0.75 -15.78
CA GLY A 130 -0.71 -0.39 -15.62
C GLY A 130 -0.29 -0.58 -14.16
N ARG A 131 0.49 -1.61 -13.88
CA ARG A 131 0.99 -1.99 -12.54
C ARG A 131 2.26 -1.23 -12.13
N GLY A 132 2.95 -0.61 -13.08
CA GLY A 132 4.28 -0.06 -12.87
C GLY A 132 5.27 -1.15 -12.45
N LEU A 133 5.78 -1.06 -11.21
CA LEU A 133 6.72 -2.02 -10.64
C LEU A 133 6.05 -3.12 -9.78
N LEU A 134 4.72 -3.08 -9.63
CA LEU A 134 4.00 -4.02 -8.78
C LEU A 134 3.73 -5.32 -9.53
N GLY A 135 3.98 -6.46 -8.89
CA GLY A 135 3.79 -7.76 -9.53
C GLY A 135 2.33 -8.12 -9.75
N ARG A 136 1.45 -7.74 -8.82
CA ARG A 136 0.04 -8.14 -8.85
C ARG A 136 -0.86 -7.00 -9.31
N TRP A 137 -1.89 -7.35 -10.06
CA TRP A 137 -3.03 -6.45 -10.27
C TRP A 137 -3.83 -6.32 -8.97
N GLY A 138 -4.18 -5.07 -8.61
CA GLY A 138 -4.90 -4.79 -7.36
C GLY A 138 -3.96 -4.79 -6.13
N PRO A 139 -4.40 -5.30 -4.97
CA PRO A 139 -3.61 -5.29 -3.74
C PRO A 139 -2.27 -6.04 -3.87
N ASN A 140 -1.19 -5.42 -3.42
CA ASN A 140 0.13 -6.05 -3.28
C ASN A 140 0.48 -6.08 -1.78
N HIS A 141 0.29 -7.23 -1.15
CA HIS A 141 0.40 -7.37 0.30
C HIS A 141 1.86 -7.36 0.78
N ALA A 142 2.10 -6.64 1.88
CA ALA A 142 3.37 -6.60 2.59
C ALA A 142 3.12 -6.74 4.11
N ALA A 143 4.18 -7.06 4.85
CA ALA A 143 4.16 -7.14 6.30
C ALA A 143 5.39 -6.43 6.88
N ASP A 144 5.17 -5.56 7.86
CA ASP A 144 6.21 -4.89 8.63
C ASP A 144 6.17 -5.43 10.06
N PRO A 145 7.01 -6.44 10.39
CA PRO A 145 7.13 -6.91 11.75
C PRO A 145 7.79 -5.83 12.61
N VAL A 146 7.09 -5.35 13.64
CA VAL A 146 7.62 -4.38 14.61
C VAL A 146 7.96 -5.12 15.91
N VAL A 147 9.24 -5.41 16.10
CA VAL A 147 9.75 -6.01 17.34
C VAL A 147 10.19 -4.89 18.27
N THR A 148 9.68 -4.89 19.50
CA THR A 148 9.96 -3.83 20.48
C THR A 148 10.42 -4.41 21.82
N LYS A 149 11.22 -3.62 22.54
CA LYS A 149 11.59 -3.88 23.94
C LYS A 149 11.75 -2.57 24.71
N TRP A 150 11.60 -2.59 26.02
CA TRP A 150 11.95 -1.43 26.85
C TRP A 150 13.47 -1.23 26.86
N LYS A 151 13.93 0.01 26.70
CA LYS A 151 15.32 0.39 26.97
C LYS A 151 15.58 0.16 28.45
N ARG A 152 16.69 -0.52 28.77
CA ARG A 152 17.12 -0.77 30.15
C ARG A 152 18.47 -0.13 30.42
N ASP A 153 18.70 0.29 31.65
CA ASP A 153 20.00 0.78 32.12
C ASP A 153 20.93 -0.39 32.50
N ALA A 154 22.09 -0.07 33.09
CA ALA A 154 23.08 -1.06 33.54
C ALA A 154 22.59 -1.96 34.69
N ALA A 155 21.63 -1.50 35.50
CA ALA A 155 20.99 -2.31 36.55
C ALA A 155 19.87 -3.19 36.00
N GLY A 156 19.51 -3.01 34.73
CA GLY A 156 18.42 -3.71 34.08
C GLY A 156 17.07 -3.03 34.29
N GLU A 157 17.00 -1.84 34.85
CA GLU A 157 15.73 -1.14 35.08
C GLU A 157 15.28 -0.37 33.82
N PRO A 158 13.95 -0.26 33.56
CA PRO A 158 13.46 0.49 32.40
C PRO A 158 13.82 1.98 32.48
N VAL A 159 14.50 2.48 31.45
CA VAL A 159 14.84 3.90 31.35
C VAL A 159 13.58 4.73 31.10
N VAL A 160 13.41 5.80 31.87
CA VAL A 160 12.30 6.76 31.74
C VAL A 160 12.80 8.03 31.05
N ASN A 161 12.01 8.56 30.13
CA ASN A 161 12.27 9.85 29.51
C ASN A 161 11.87 10.96 30.48
N GLU A 162 12.82 11.84 30.81
CA GLU A 162 12.66 12.90 31.83
C GLU A 162 11.52 13.89 31.51
N THR A 163 11.34 14.23 30.23
CA THR A 163 10.33 15.20 29.81
C THR A 163 8.90 14.65 29.88
N THR A 164 8.73 13.39 29.46
CA THR A 164 7.39 12.78 29.32
C THR A 164 6.98 11.92 30.51
N GLY A 165 7.93 11.54 31.37
CA GLY A 165 7.73 10.57 32.45
C GLY A 165 7.41 9.15 31.97
N ARG A 166 7.58 8.85 30.67
CA ARG A 166 7.26 7.55 30.08
C ARG A 166 8.52 6.71 29.85
N ARG A 167 8.37 5.39 29.95
CA ARG A 167 9.45 4.44 29.61
C ARG A 167 9.84 4.58 28.14
N ILE A 168 11.14 4.45 27.86
CA ILE A 168 11.69 4.53 26.50
C ILE A 168 11.57 3.17 25.82
N LEU A 169 10.88 3.12 24.68
CA LEU A 169 10.77 1.92 23.85
C LEU A 169 11.88 1.90 22.78
N GLN A 170 12.47 0.73 22.56
CA GLN A 170 13.38 0.46 21.45
C GLN A 170 12.67 -0.45 20.45
N MET A 171 13.02 -0.31 19.17
CA MET A 171 12.60 -1.23 18.12
C MET A 171 13.79 -1.72 17.32
N CYS A 172 13.66 -2.90 16.73
CA CYS A 172 14.56 -3.34 15.67
C CYS A 172 14.20 -2.59 14.38
N ALA A 173 15.16 -1.83 13.84
CA ALA A 173 15.03 -1.16 12.55
C ALA A 173 16.14 -1.64 11.62
N ILE A 174 15.88 -1.61 10.32
CA ILE A 174 16.88 -1.83 9.28
C ILE A 174 17.06 -0.53 8.50
N GLU A 175 18.31 -0.13 8.28
CA GLU A 175 18.67 0.91 7.32
C GLU A 175 18.95 0.21 6.00
N ARG A 176 18.22 0.58 4.94
CA ARG A 176 18.38 -0.11 3.66
C ARG A 176 19.38 0.64 2.81
N HIS A 177 20.25 -0.10 2.15
CA HIS A 177 21.26 0.47 1.25
C HIS A 177 20.65 1.33 0.13
N ASP A 178 19.41 1.04 -0.31
CA ASP A 178 18.75 1.75 -1.39
C ASP A 178 18.06 3.06 -0.97
N CYS A 179 17.94 3.35 0.33
CA CYS A 179 17.34 4.61 0.81
C CYS A 179 18.11 5.34 1.92
N GLY A 180 19.15 4.74 2.51
CA GLY A 180 19.74 5.23 3.76
C GLY A 180 18.72 5.24 4.88
#